data_AF-A0A973BHD9-F1
#
_entry.id   AF-A0A973BHD9-F1
#
_cell.length_a   1.000
_cell.length_b   1.000
_cell.length_c   1.000
_cell.angle_alpha   90.00
_cell.angle_beta   90.00
_cell.angle_gamma   90.00
#
_symmetry.space_group_name_H-M   'P 1'
#
loop_
_entity.id
_entity.type
_entity.pdbx_description
1 polymer ?
#
loop_
_entity_poly.entity_id
_entity_poly.type
_entity_poly.pdbx_seq_one_letter_code
_entity_poly.pdbx_strand_id
1 'polypeptide(L)'
;MNVKSETCFSNHDKKPLSFFSLKEEALSSAKYAKKRYGHSLLPYLCEKCKMWHLSPKSRHTLSVECSYCTDSKGGLKQLYVSNYKAQKRADILFKSSGVLLNVYSCPHQNGFHLSKK
;
A
#
# COMPACT_ATOMS: atom_id res chain seq x y z
N MET A 1 1.07 -16.54 -17.97
CA MET A 1 -0.22 -15.99 -18.47
C MET A 1 -0.57 -14.75 -17.66
N ASN A 2 -1.08 -13.67 -18.28
CA ASN A 2 -1.50 -12.47 -17.57
C ASN A 2 -2.97 -12.62 -17.18
N VAL A 3 -3.25 -13.33 -16.08
CA VAL A 3 -4.61 -13.60 -15.64
C VAL A 3 -5.17 -12.37 -14.94
N LYS A 4 -6.39 -11.97 -15.30
CA LYS A 4 -7.07 -10.76 -14.83
C LYS A 4 -8.16 -11.11 -13.83
N SER A 5 -8.21 -10.36 -12.74
CA SER A 5 -9.14 -10.60 -11.65
C SER A 5 -10.53 -10.11 -12.03
N GLU A 6 -11.54 -10.93 -11.75
CA GLU A 6 -12.95 -10.57 -11.93
C GLU A 6 -13.51 -9.74 -10.76
N THR A 7 -12.81 -9.72 -9.63
CA THR A 7 -13.30 -9.15 -8.36
C THR A 7 -12.47 -7.98 -7.84
N CYS A 8 -11.25 -7.82 -8.36
CA CYS A 8 -10.32 -6.77 -7.98
C CYS A 8 -9.99 -5.87 -9.16
N PHE A 9 -10.31 -4.58 -9.03
CA PHE A 9 -10.13 -3.57 -10.06
C PHE A 9 -9.23 -2.46 -9.54
N SER A 10 -8.45 -1.85 -10.43
CA SER A 10 -7.61 -0.70 -10.10
C SER A 10 -8.49 0.51 -9.78
N ASN A 11 -8.17 1.21 -8.68
CA ASN A 11 -8.91 2.40 -8.28
C ASN A 11 -8.77 3.56 -9.28
N HIS A 12 -7.69 3.58 -10.08
CA HIS A 12 -7.39 4.69 -10.98
C HIS A 12 -8.14 4.60 -12.32
N ASP A 13 -8.11 3.43 -12.96
CA ASP A 13 -8.62 3.22 -14.32
C ASP A 13 -9.73 2.17 -14.40
N LYS A 14 -10.17 1.64 -13.26
CA LYS A 14 -11.21 0.60 -13.15
C LYS A 14 -10.91 -0.68 -13.93
N LYS A 15 -9.67 -0.87 -14.39
CA LYS A 15 -9.26 -2.08 -15.10
C LYS A 15 -9.04 -3.24 -14.12
N PRO A 16 -9.32 -4.48 -14.54
CA PRO A 16 -9.09 -5.64 -13.69
C PRO A 16 -7.59 -5.80 -13.37
N LEU A 17 -7.28 -6.04 -12.11
CA LEU A 17 -5.92 -6.25 -11.64
C LEU A 17 -5.42 -7.61 -12.07
N SER A 18 -4.14 -7.71 -12.43
CA SER A 18 -3.50 -9.01 -12.60
C SER A 18 -3.37 -9.71 -11.26
N PHE A 19 -3.63 -11.02 -11.23
CA PHE A 19 -3.52 -11.82 -10.00
C PHE A 19 -2.60 -13.02 -10.19
N PHE A 20 -2.06 -13.50 -9.06
CA PHE A 20 -1.18 -14.66 -8.99
C PHE A 20 -1.54 -15.47 -7.75
N SER A 21 -1.45 -16.78 -7.85
CA SER A 21 -1.70 -17.68 -6.72
C SER A 21 -0.50 -17.71 -5.78
N LEU A 22 0.70 -17.63 -6.33
CA LEU A 22 1.96 -17.68 -5.57
C LEU A 22 2.69 -16.35 -5.58
N LYS A 23 3.42 -16.09 -4.49
CA LYS A 23 4.22 -14.88 -4.33
C LYS A 23 5.37 -14.84 -5.35
N GLU A 24 5.94 -16.00 -5.65
CA GLU A 24 7.07 -16.20 -6.56
C GLU A 24 6.69 -15.82 -8.01
N GLU A 25 5.46 -16.15 -8.43
CA GLU A 25 4.92 -15.77 -9.73
C GLU A 25 4.72 -14.26 -9.83
N ALA A 26 4.18 -13.65 -8.79
CA ALA A 26 4.00 -12.20 -8.71
C ALA A 26 5.38 -11.48 -8.72
N LEU A 27 6.36 -11.99 -7.99
CA LEU A 27 7.74 -11.48 -8.00
C LEU A 27 8.37 -11.57 -9.39
N SER A 28 8.21 -12.71 -10.07
CA SER A 28 8.72 -12.92 -11.43
C SER A 28 8.07 -11.94 -12.42
N SER A 29 6.76 -11.72 -12.29
CA SER A 29 6.02 -10.75 -13.11
C SER A 29 6.44 -9.31 -12.83
N ALA A 30 6.72 -8.94 -11.58
CA ALA A 30 7.25 -7.63 -11.21
C ALA A 30 8.65 -7.40 -11.79
N LYS A 31 9.53 -8.41 -11.73
CA LYS A 31 10.87 -8.37 -12.36
C LYS A 31 10.76 -8.19 -13.87
N TYR A 32 9.85 -8.92 -14.51
CA TYR A 32 9.58 -8.79 -15.95
C TYR A 32 9.10 -7.37 -16.30
N ALA A 33 8.13 -6.83 -15.57
CA ALA A 33 7.61 -5.48 -15.80
C ALA A 33 8.68 -4.40 -15.64
N LYS A 34 9.58 -4.55 -14.66
CA LYS A 34 10.74 -3.66 -14.49
C LYS A 34 11.70 -3.75 -15.68
N LYS A 35 12.04 -4.96 -16.14
CA LYS A 35 12.97 -5.16 -17.27
C LYS A 35 12.39 -4.67 -18.59
N ARG A 36 11.09 -4.89 -18.83
CA ARG A 36 10.44 -4.60 -20.11
C ARG A 36 9.91 -3.18 -20.23
N TYR A 37 9.35 -2.62 -19.15
CA TYR A 37 8.64 -1.34 -19.16
C TYR A 37 9.21 -0.31 -18.17
N GLY A 38 10.25 -0.65 -17.40
CA GLY A 38 10.81 0.22 -16.36
C GLY A 38 9.92 0.38 -15.12
N HIS A 39 8.77 -0.30 -15.05
CA HIS A 39 7.84 -0.17 -13.94
C HIS A 39 8.33 -0.93 -12.71
N SER A 40 8.67 -0.20 -11.65
CA SER A 40 9.00 -0.79 -10.35
C SER A 40 7.71 -1.16 -9.60
N LEU A 41 7.33 -2.43 -9.67
CA LEU A 41 6.17 -3.00 -8.99
C LEU A 41 6.60 -3.87 -7.79
N LEU A 42 5.75 -3.98 -6.79
CA LEU A 42 5.89 -4.89 -5.66
C LEU A 42 4.64 -5.76 -5.50
N PRO A 43 4.80 -7.05 -5.19
CA PRO A 43 3.67 -7.92 -4.87
C PRO A 43 3.09 -7.61 -3.49
N TYR A 44 1.77 -7.67 -3.38
CA TYR A 44 1.05 -7.62 -2.11
C TYR A 44 -0.08 -8.64 -2.10
N LEU A 45 -0.33 -9.25 -0.94
CA LEU A 45 -1.44 -10.19 -0.76
C LEU A 45 -2.73 -9.39 -0.56
N CYS A 46 -3.74 -9.67 -1.38
CA CYS A 46 -5.04 -9.03 -1.26
C CYS A 46 -5.85 -9.66 -0.13
N GLU A 47 -6.31 -8.86 0.82
CA GLU A 47 -7.15 -9.38 1.91
C GLU A 47 -8.54 -9.81 1.43
N LYS A 48 -9.05 -9.21 0.34
CA LYS A 48 -10.39 -9.47 -0.22
C LYS A 48 -10.44 -10.79 -0.99
N CYS A 49 -9.58 -10.97 -1.99
CA CYS A 49 -9.60 -12.15 -2.86
C CYS A 49 -8.57 -13.22 -2.50
N LYS A 50 -7.70 -12.97 -1.51
CA LYS A 50 -6.60 -13.86 -1.08
C LYS A 50 -5.57 -14.19 -2.16
N MET A 51 -5.56 -13.44 -3.27
CA MET A 51 -4.56 -13.57 -4.34
C MET A 51 -3.49 -12.49 -4.25
N TRP A 52 -2.34 -12.74 -4.87
CA TRP A 52 -1.26 -11.76 -4.98
C TRP A 52 -1.52 -10.80 -6.15
N HIS A 53 -1.41 -9.51 -5.89
CA HIS A 53 -1.49 -8.45 -6.90
C HIS A 53 -0.19 -7.64 -6.94
N LEU A 54 -0.03 -6.83 -7.98
CA LEU A 54 1.09 -5.92 -8.13
C LEU A 54 0.65 -4.48 -7.87
N SER A 55 1.46 -3.75 -7.10
CA SER A 55 1.29 -2.32 -6.86
C SER A 55 2.60 -1.58 -7.18
N PRO A 56 2.55 -0.37 -7.76
CA PRO A 56 3.75 0.44 -7.91
C PRO A 56 4.48 0.63 -6.59
N LYS A 57 5.81 0.42 -6.60
CA LYS A 57 6.67 0.62 -5.43
C LYS A 57 6.52 2.02 -4.83
N SER A 58 6.20 3.02 -5.66
CA SER A 58 5.92 4.38 -5.23
C SER A 58 4.71 4.51 -4.28
N ARG A 59 3.75 3.55 -4.33
CA ARG A 59 2.60 3.50 -3.43
C ARG A 59 2.90 2.82 -2.09
N HIS A 60 4.02 2.11 -2.00
CA HIS A 60 4.48 1.51 -0.76
C HIS A 60 5.30 2.56 0.00
N THR A 61 4.73 3.03 1.11
CA THR A 61 5.47 3.79 2.11
C THR A 61 5.80 2.83 3.24
N LEU A 62 7.09 2.57 3.46
CA LEU A 62 7.52 1.73 4.59
C LEU A 62 7.04 2.36 5.91
N SER A 63 6.32 1.57 6.70
CA SER A 63 5.93 1.83 8.07
C SER A 63 6.16 0.58 8.91
N VAL A 64 6.19 0.79 10.22
CA VAL A 64 6.11 -0.28 11.23
C VAL A 64 4.81 -0.12 12.00
N GLU A 65 4.38 -1.14 12.74
CA GLU A 65 3.29 -0.99 13.70
C GLU A 65 3.79 -0.26 14.95
N CYS A 66 2.99 0.67 15.46
CA CYS A 66 3.23 1.30 16.75
C CYS A 66 2.88 0.34 17.86
N SER A 67 3.67 0.27 18.93
CA SER A 67 3.43 -0.63 20.06
C SER A 67 2.42 -0.08 21.07
N TYR A 68 2.01 1.18 20.96
CA TYR A 68 1.18 1.87 21.97
C TYR A 68 -0.10 2.46 21.39
N CYS A 69 -0.03 3.13 20.24
CA CYS A 69 -1.17 3.84 19.68
C CYS A 69 -2.09 2.89 18.92
N THR A 70 -3.39 2.93 19.21
CA THR A 70 -4.42 2.21 18.47
C THR A 70 -5.31 3.16 17.65
N ASP A 71 -5.93 2.62 16.61
CA ASP A 71 -6.95 3.31 15.82
C ASP A 71 -8.34 3.20 16.48
N SER A 72 -9.36 3.81 15.87
CA SER A 72 -10.73 3.81 16.39
C SER A 72 -11.40 2.42 16.42
N LYS A 73 -10.76 1.39 15.86
CA LYS A 73 -11.21 0.00 15.88
C LYS A 73 -10.36 -0.88 16.79
N GLY A 74 -9.39 -0.29 17.52
CA GLY A 74 -8.48 -1.01 18.41
C GLY A 74 -7.27 -1.64 17.71
N GLY A 75 -7.08 -1.44 16.40
CA GLY A 75 -5.90 -1.92 15.68
C GLY A 75 -4.69 -1.03 15.92
N LEU A 76 -3.47 -1.60 15.96
CA LEU A 76 -2.25 -0.80 16.15
C LEU A 76 -2.03 0.18 14.98
N LYS A 77 -1.74 1.44 15.29
CA LYS A 77 -1.52 2.46 14.27
C LYS A 77 -0.20 2.22 13.57
N GLN A 78 -0.18 2.53 12.27
CA GLN A 78 1.06 2.59 11.50
C GLN A 78 1.93 3.77 11.97
N LEU A 79 3.22 3.52 12.12
CA LEU A 79 4.26 4.48 12.50
C LEU A 79 5.24 4.66 11.34
N TYR A 80 5.36 5.90 10.86
CA TYR A 80 6.28 6.28 9.80
C TYR A 80 7.51 6.94 10.42
N VAL A 81 8.71 6.50 10.02
CA VAL A 81 9.98 6.98 10.60
C VAL A 81 10.24 8.49 10.38
N SER A 82 9.59 9.13 9.39
CA SER A 82 9.74 10.57 9.16
C SER A 82 8.45 11.23 8.71
N ASN A 83 8.32 12.52 9.00
CA ASN A 83 7.19 13.35 8.60
C ASN A 83 6.97 13.30 7.09
N TYR A 84 8.05 13.43 6.31
CA TYR A 84 8.00 13.32 4.84
C TYR A 84 7.37 12.00 4.36
N LYS A 85 7.73 10.85 4.97
CA LYS A 85 7.13 9.56 4.61
C LYS A 85 5.64 9.51 4.98
N ALA A 86 5.27 10.00 6.16
CA ALA A 86 3.87 10.08 6.58
C ALA A 86 3.06 10.99 5.63
N GLN A 87 3.57 12.17 5.30
CA GLN A 87 2.92 13.10 4.36
C GLN A 87 2.74 12.47 2.99
N LYS A 88 3.80 11.86 2.44
CA LYS A 88 3.72 11.14 1.18
C LYS A 88 2.64 10.05 1.20
N ARG A 89 2.49 9.34 2.32
CA ARG A 89 1.42 8.34 2.47
C ARG A 89 0.03 9.00 2.53
N ALA A 90 -0.12 10.10 3.25
CA ALA A 90 -1.36 10.88 3.28
C ALA A 90 -1.77 11.32 1.86
N ASP A 91 -0.83 11.84 1.07
CA ASP A 91 -1.07 12.27 -0.30
C ASP A 91 -1.47 11.11 -1.23
N ILE A 92 -0.83 9.94 -1.07
CA ILE A 92 -1.19 8.73 -1.82
C ILE A 92 -2.61 8.29 -1.47
N LEU A 93 -2.98 8.32 -0.18
CA LEU A 93 -4.33 7.96 0.27
C LEU A 93 -5.37 8.97 -0.23
N PHE A 94 -5.09 10.26 -0.15
CA PHE A 94 -5.95 11.30 -0.72
C PHE A 94 -6.18 11.08 -2.23
N LYS A 95 -5.12 10.85 -3.02
CA LYS A 95 -5.24 10.59 -4.46
C LYS A 95 -5.96 9.29 -4.80
N SER A 96 -5.93 8.28 -3.92
CA SER A 96 -6.45 6.94 -4.21
C SER A 96 -7.84 6.65 -3.64
N SER A 97 -8.24 7.34 -2.56
CA SER A 97 -9.54 7.16 -1.90
C SER A 97 -10.25 8.46 -1.53
N GLY A 98 -9.66 9.63 -1.84
CA GLY A 98 -10.22 10.93 -1.49
C GLY A 98 -10.15 11.28 0.01
N VAL A 99 -9.50 10.45 0.83
CA VAL A 99 -9.45 10.64 2.28
C VAL A 99 -8.35 11.64 2.65
N LEU A 100 -8.75 12.76 3.26
CA LEU A 100 -7.83 13.72 3.82
C LEU A 100 -7.33 13.25 5.20
N LEU A 101 -6.01 13.21 5.37
CA LEU A 101 -5.37 12.74 6.61
C LEU A 101 -4.40 13.80 7.14
N ASN A 102 -4.41 14.00 8.46
CA ASN A 102 -3.43 14.81 9.17
C ASN A 102 -2.23 13.93 9.59
N VAL A 103 -1.04 14.49 9.47
CA VAL A 103 0.21 13.90 9.98
C VAL A 103 0.56 14.52 11.33
N TYR A 104 0.87 13.70 12.32
CA TYR A 104 1.30 14.17 13.64
C TYR A 104 2.35 13.24 14.27
N SER A 105 3.17 13.77 15.18
CA SER A 105 4.19 12.97 15.88
C SER A 105 3.53 11.97 16.83
N CYS A 106 4.08 10.77 16.92
CA CYS A 106 3.70 9.82 17.96
C CYS A 106 4.11 10.37 19.34
N PRO A 107 3.23 10.30 20.36
CA PRO A 107 3.57 10.74 21.72
C PRO A 107 4.40 9.71 22.51
N HIS A 108 4.44 8.44 22.06
CA HIS A 108 5.09 7.35 22.79
C HIS A 108 6.37 6.81 22.12
N GLN A 109 6.54 7.05 20.82
CA GLN A 109 7.67 6.54 20.04
C GLN A 109 8.18 7.60 19.07
N ASN A 110 9.39 7.40 18.54
CA ASN A 110 9.92 8.27 17.51
C ASN A 110 9.31 7.93 16.14
N GLY A 111 8.51 8.84 15.59
CA GLY A 111 7.87 8.68 14.30
C GLY A 111 6.54 9.42 14.20
N PHE A 112 5.82 9.19 13.11
CA PHE A 112 4.63 9.95 12.73
C PHE A 112 3.45 9.04 12.43
N HIS A 113 2.26 9.48 12.81
CA HIS A 113 0.99 8.81 12.56
C HIS A 113 0.15 9.58 11.55
N LEU A 114 -0.85 8.87 11.01
CA LEU A 114 -1.95 9.46 10.25
C LEU A 114 -3.23 9.43 11.09
N SER A 115 -4.02 10.49 11.00
CA SER A 115 -5.39 10.53 11.51
C SER A 115 -6.31 11.16 10.47
N LYS A 116 -7.59 10.78 10.47
CA LYS A 116 -8.58 11.57 9.73
C LYS A 116 -8.62 12.98 10.31
N LYS A 117 -8.81 13.95 9.42
CA LYS A 117 -9.13 15.32 9.82
C LYS A 117 -10.57 15.37 10.34
#